data_AF-A0A484GGJ5-F1
#
_entry.id   AF-A0A484GGJ5-F1
#
_cell.length_a   1.000
_cell.length_b   1.000
_cell.length_c   1.000
_cell.angle_alpha   90.00
_cell.angle_beta   90.00
_cell.angle_gamma   90.00
#
_symmetry.space_group_name_H-M   'P 1'
#
loop_
_entity.id
_entity.type
_entity.pdbx_description
1 polymer ?
#
loop_
_entity_poly.entity_id
_entity_poly.type
_entity_poly.pdbx_seq_one_letter_code
_entity_poly.pdbx_strand_id
1 'polypeptide(L)'
;SSVQNDDFHWENYLKETGSLSAPSECFRQSKIPPANDFKVGMKLEAHDPRNMISICIATVVGITGARLHLRLDGSDNRNDFWRLVDSADIQPVGTCEKEADLLQPLLGYQMNISSWPMFLLRTLSGSEMAPATFFKKEPPKPPLNNFKVGMKLEAIDRKNPYLICPATIGNVKGDEVYITFDGWSGAFDYWCKYDCLDIFPVGWCRLTGDVLQPPGTHVPV
;
A
#
# COMPACT_ATOMS: atom_id res chain seq x y z
N SER A 1 -4.31 7.69 -36.01
CA SER A 1 -4.73 8.81 -35.16
C SER A 1 -5.18 8.24 -33.83
N SER A 2 -4.25 8.05 -32.91
CA SER A 2 -4.51 7.53 -31.57
C SER A 2 -5.00 8.66 -30.68
N VAL A 3 -6.17 8.43 -30.09
CA VAL A 3 -6.92 9.33 -29.19
C VAL A 3 -6.00 9.91 -28.12
N GLN A 4 -5.95 11.23 -28.00
CA GLN A 4 -5.34 11.91 -26.87
C GLN A 4 -6.10 11.48 -25.62
N ASN A 5 -5.45 10.71 -24.74
CA ASN A 5 -5.97 10.45 -23.41
C ASN A 5 -5.78 11.76 -22.64
N ASP A 6 -6.87 12.40 -22.22
CA ASP A 6 -6.81 13.57 -21.35
C ASP A 6 -6.19 13.12 -20.01
N ASP A 7 -4.87 13.25 -19.87
CA ASP A 7 -4.15 12.89 -18.66
C ASP A 7 -4.65 13.76 -17.49
N PHE A 8 -5.04 13.12 -16.40
CA PHE A 8 -5.43 13.82 -15.18
C PHE A 8 -4.24 14.60 -14.61
N HIS A 9 -4.40 15.91 -14.46
CA HIS A 9 -3.37 16.80 -13.90
C HIS A 9 -3.87 17.50 -12.64
N TRP A 10 -3.23 17.20 -11.52
CA TRP A 10 -3.57 17.78 -10.21
C TRP A 10 -3.61 19.31 -10.19
N GLU A 11 -2.71 19.99 -10.91
CA GLU A 11 -2.68 21.45 -10.97
C GLU A 11 -3.96 22.04 -11.59
N ASN A 12 -4.43 21.44 -12.69
CA ASN A 12 -5.68 21.85 -13.33
C ASN A 12 -6.87 21.49 -12.45
N TYR A 13 -6.88 20.27 -11.91
CA TYR A 13 -7.98 19.79 -11.09
C TYR A 13 -8.16 20.62 -9.82
N LEU A 14 -7.09 20.93 -9.09
CA LEU A 14 -7.16 21.78 -7.90
C LEU A 14 -7.68 23.19 -8.21
N LYS A 15 -7.28 23.74 -9.37
CA LYS A 15 -7.76 25.05 -9.84
C LYS A 15 -9.24 25.02 -10.20
N GLU A 16 -9.69 23.99 -10.91
CA GLU A 16 -11.08 23.82 -11.34
C GLU A 16 -12.02 23.60 -10.15
N THR A 17 -11.59 22.83 -9.14
CA THR A 17 -12.39 22.56 -7.94
C THR A 17 -12.21 23.61 -6.84
N GLY A 18 -11.38 24.65 -7.06
CA GLY A 18 -11.07 25.67 -6.06
C GLY A 18 -10.54 25.09 -4.74
N SER A 19 -9.84 23.96 -4.80
CA SER A 19 -9.44 23.18 -3.63
C SER A 19 -7.93 23.27 -3.37
N LEU A 20 -7.52 22.88 -2.16
CA LEU A 20 -6.12 22.81 -1.77
C LEU A 20 -5.70 21.36 -1.55
N SER A 21 -4.48 21.01 -1.94
CA SER A 21 -3.89 19.73 -1.57
C SER A 21 -3.45 19.75 -0.12
N ALA A 22 -3.56 18.61 0.57
CA ALA A 22 -2.93 18.43 1.87
C ALA A 22 -1.40 18.55 1.74
N PRO A 23 -0.73 19.34 2.61
CA PRO A 23 0.73 19.43 2.62
C PRO A 23 1.40 18.08 2.90
N SER A 24 2.59 17.85 2.32
CA SER A 24 3.30 16.57 2.47
C SER A 24 3.64 16.22 3.93
N GLU A 25 3.81 17.21 4.79
CA GLU A 25 4.03 17.04 6.23
C GLU A 25 2.84 16.45 7.00
N CYS A 26 1.63 16.39 6.40
CA CYS A 26 0.49 15.71 6.99
C CYS A 26 0.63 14.18 6.93
N PHE A 27 1.45 13.67 6.01
CA PHE A 27 1.51 12.25 5.67
C PHE A 27 2.69 11.56 6.33
N ARG A 28 2.49 10.31 6.72
CA ARG A 28 3.58 9.40 7.07
C ARG A 28 4.18 8.81 5.78
N GLN A 29 4.75 9.67 4.95
CA GLN A 29 5.37 9.31 3.68
C GLN A 29 6.73 10.01 3.55
N SER A 30 7.69 9.35 2.90
CA SER A 30 9.02 9.93 2.68
C SER A 30 8.94 11.10 1.69
N LYS A 31 9.53 12.26 2.01
CA LYS A 31 9.54 13.43 1.09
C LYS A 31 10.14 13.10 -0.29
N ILE A 32 11.15 12.23 -0.28
CA ILE A 32 11.70 11.61 -1.48
C ILE A 32 11.18 10.18 -1.46
N PRO A 33 10.34 9.78 -2.41
CA PRO A 33 9.79 8.43 -2.40
C PRO A 33 10.89 7.36 -2.44
N PRO A 34 10.70 6.23 -1.75
CA PRO A 34 11.70 5.18 -1.71
C PRO A 34 11.87 4.52 -3.09
N ALA A 35 13.12 4.23 -3.46
CA ALA A 35 13.41 3.44 -4.65
C ALA A 35 12.92 2.00 -4.46
N ASN A 36 12.30 1.44 -5.51
CA ASN A 36 11.82 0.06 -5.52
C ASN A 36 12.75 -0.82 -6.35
N ASP A 37 13.62 -1.57 -5.67
CA ASP A 37 14.62 -2.44 -6.29
C ASP A 37 14.16 -3.91 -6.39
N PHE A 38 12.96 -4.24 -5.89
CA PHE A 38 12.42 -5.60 -5.89
C PHE A 38 12.15 -6.09 -7.31
N LYS A 39 12.07 -7.42 -7.45
CA LYS A 39 11.71 -8.10 -8.71
C LYS A 39 10.59 -9.11 -8.46
N VAL A 40 9.76 -9.29 -9.48
CA VAL A 40 8.75 -10.35 -9.48
C VAL A 40 9.43 -11.71 -9.30
N GLY A 41 8.89 -12.53 -8.41
CA GLY A 41 9.43 -13.83 -8.02
C GLY A 41 10.28 -13.80 -6.74
N MET A 42 10.72 -12.63 -6.28
CA MET A 42 11.46 -12.53 -5.02
C MET A 42 10.61 -12.91 -3.82
N LYS A 43 11.23 -13.56 -2.83
CA LYS A 43 10.59 -13.96 -1.58
C LYS A 43 10.99 -13.07 -0.42
N LEU A 44 10.03 -12.82 0.47
CA LEU A 44 10.17 -12.03 1.69
C LEU A 44 9.26 -12.58 2.80
N GLU A 45 9.44 -12.08 4.01
CA GLU A 45 8.52 -12.31 5.12
C GLU A 45 7.53 -11.15 5.20
N ALA A 46 6.24 -11.44 5.41
CA ALA A 46 5.20 -10.42 5.53
C ALA A 46 4.16 -10.81 6.60
N HIS A 47 3.61 -9.81 7.27
CA HIS A 47 2.43 -9.99 8.11
C HIS A 47 1.21 -10.37 7.27
N ASP A 48 0.47 -11.42 7.67
CA ASP A 48 -0.78 -11.81 7.00
C ASP A 48 -1.83 -10.71 7.23
N PRO A 49 -2.37 -10.06 6.18
CA PRO A 49 -3.41 -9.02 6.35
C PRO A 49 -4.68 -9.52 7.04
N ARG A 50 -4.92 -10.84 7.07
CA ARG A 50 -6.06 -11.50 7.71
C ARG A 50 -5.77 -11.88 9.17
N ASN A 51 -4.49 -11.95 9.54
CA ASN A 51 -4.04 -12.19 10.91
C ASN A 51 -2.69 -11.48 11.13
N MET A 52 -2.74 -10.24 11.60
CA MET A 52 -1.54 -9.40 11.76
C MET A 52 -0.52 -9.94 12.78
N ILE A 53 -0.85 -10.98 13.55
CA ILE A 53 0.09 -11.66 14.45
C ILE A 53 0.97 -12.65 13.68
N SER A 54 0.51 -13.16 12.53
CA SER A 54 1.22 -14.18 11.76
C SER A 54 2.16 -13.54 10.74
N ILE A 55 3.44 -13.91 10.80
CA ILE A 55 4.43 -13.64 9.77
C ILE A 55 4.56 -14.87 8.88
N CYS A 56 4.43 -14.67 7.57
CA CYS A 56 4.42 -15.73 6.57
C CYS A 56 5.41 -15.42 5.44
N ILE A 57 5.80 -16.44 4.67
CA ILE A 57 6.54 -16.23 3.43
C ILE A 57 5.58 -15.68 2.37
N ALA A 58 6.00 -14.63 1.69
CA ALA A 58 5.32 -14.02 0.58
C ALA A 58 6.22 -13.93 -0.65
N THR A 59 5.61 -13.99 -1.83
CA THR A 59 6.26 -13.80 -3.12
C THR A 59 5.77 -12.50 -3.76
N VAL A 60 6.70 -11.72 -4.32
CA VAL A 60 6.38 -10.56 -5.16
C VAL A 60 5.77 -11.05 -6.47
N VAL A 61 4.48 -10.85 -6.66
CA VAL A 61 3.73 -11.25 -7.88
C VAL A 61 3.57 -10.11 -8.87
N GLY A 62 3.86 -8.87 -8.46
CA GLY A 62 3.76 -7.67 -9.29
C GLY A 62 4.34 -6.45 -8.57
N ILE A 63 4.60 -5.39 -9.33
CA ILE A 63 5.22 -4.15 -8.85
C ILE A 63 4.54 -2.96 -9.53
N THR A 64 4.25 -1.91 -8.78
CA THR A 64 3.79 -0.61 -9.30
C THR A 64 4.35 0.50 -8.43
N GLY A 65 5.05 1.47 -9.04
CA GLY A 65 5.79 2.51 -8.33
C GLY A 65 6.57 2.00 -7.10
N ALA A 66 6.26 2.54 -5.92
CA ALA A 66 6.88 2.16 -4.65
C ALA A 66 6.19 0.98 -3.93
N ARG A 67 5.20 0.34 -4.56
CA ARG A 67 4.39 -0.74 -3.97
C ARG A 67 4.71 -2.11 -4.58
N LEU A 68 4.61 -3.12 -3.74
CA LEU A 68 4.76 -4.54 -4.05
C LEU A 68 3.38 -5.19 -4.01
N HIS A 69 3.04 -5.95 -5.06
CA HIS A 69 1.91 -6.88 -5.06
C HIS A 69 2.42 -8.21 -4.51
N LEU A 70 1.87 -8.64 -3.38
CA LEU A 70 2.35 -9.77 -2.61
C LEU A 70 1.29 -10.86 -2.55
N ARG A 71 1.74 -12.11 -2.70
CA ARG A 71 0.95 -13.31 -2.44
C ARG A 71 1.63 -14.14 -1.38
N LEU A 72 0.88 -14.63 -0.40
CA LEU A 72 1.42 -15.52 0.61
C LEU A 72 1.64 -16.92 0.02
N ASP A 73 2.83 -17.48 0.26
CA ASP A 73 3.19 -18.78 -0.29
C ASP A 73 2.36 -19.89 0.35
N GLY A 74 1.55 -20.58 -0.48
CA GLY A 74 0.62 -21.62 -0.02
C GLY A 74 -0.82 -21.13 0.19
N SER A 75 -1.12 -19.84 -0.06
CA SER A 75 -2.48 -19.34 -0.19
C SER A 75 -3.00 -19.43 -1.64
N ASP A 76 -4.27 -19.10 -1.82
CA ASP A 76 -4.83 -18.82 -3.14
C ASP A 76 -4.40 -17.45 -3.69
N ASN A 77 -4.86 -17.12 -4.90
CA ASN A 77 -4.63 -15.85 -5.59
C ASN A 77 -5.72 -14.80 -5.37
N ARG A 78 -6.65 -15.05 -4.44
CA ARG A 78 -7.81 -14.16 -4.21
C ARG A 78 -7.55 -13.15 -3.11
N ASN A 79 -6.49 -13.37 -2.32
CA ASN A 79 -6.14 -12.58 -1.15
C ASN A 79 -4.76 -11.93 -1.30
N ASP A 80 -4.35 -11.65 -2.54
CA ASP A 80 -3.14 -10.85 -2.79
C ASP A 80 -3.32 -9.45 -2.18
N PHE A 81 -2.21 -8.86 -1.75
CA PHE A 81 -2.23 -7.59 -1.03
C PHE A 81 -1.07 -6.71 -1.45
N TRP A 82 -1.17 -5.43 -1.14
CA TRP A 82 -0.17 -4.43 -1.52
C TRP A 82 0.55 -3.88 -0.29
N ARG A 83 1.87 -3.69 -0.41
CA ARG A 83 2.71 -3.04 0.61
C ARG A 83 3.74 -2.13 -0.03
N LEU A 84 4.03 -1.00 0.61
CA LEU A 84 5.16 -0.16 0.22
C LEU A 84 6.48 -0.86 0.57
N VAL A 85 7.55 -0.53 -0.17
CA VAL A 85 8.91 -1.05 0.11
C VAL A 85 9.51 -0.59 1.43
N ASP A 86 8.94 0.45 2.05
CA ASP A 86 9.28 0.97 3.38
C ASP A 86 8.26 0.61 4.46
N SER A 87 7.33 -0.31 4.17
CA SER A 87 6.35 -0.78 5.15
C SER A 87 7.01 -1.65 6.23
N ALA A 88 6.65 -1.42 7.49
CA ALA A 88 7.04 -2.28 8.60
C ALA A 88 6.40 -3.68 8.56
N ASP A 89 5.41 -3.90 7.71
CA ASP A 89 4.72 -5.19 7.56
C ASP A 89 5.53 -6.20 6.72
N ILE A 90 6.65 -5.79 6.11
CA ILE A 90 7.49 -6.64 5.28
C ILE A 90 8.93 -6.64 5.78
N GLN A 91 9.60 -7.79 5.69
CA GLN A 91 10.97 -7.94 6.14
C GLN A 91 11.74 -9.01 5.33
N PRO A 92 13.08 -8.98 5.35
CA PRO A 92 13.89 -10.00 4.69
C PRO A 92 13.64 -11.39 5.29
N VAL A 93 13.77 -12.43 4.47
CA VAL A 93 13.74 -13.82 4.95
C VAL A 93 14.85 -14.04 5.98
N GLY A 94 14.50 -14.68 7.10
CA GLY A 94 15.36 -14.93 8.25
C GLY A 94 15.31 -13.85 9.33
N THR A 95 14.43 -12.85 9.23
CA THR A 95 14.24 -11.84 10.29
C THR A 95 13.48 -12.44 11.47
N CYS A 96 12.38 -13.15 11.19
CA CYS A 96 11.57 -13.82 12.22
C CYS A 96 12.42 -14.78 13.08
N GLU A 97 13.28 -15.59 12.45
CA GLU A 97 14.21 -16.49 13.15
C GLU A 97 15.20 -15.73 14.07
N LYS A 98 15.74 -14.60 13.60
CA LYS A 98 16.69 -13.78 14.39
C LYS A 98 16.03 -13.12 15.60
N GLU A 99 14.75 -12.81 15.50
CA GLU A 99 13.96 -12.23 16.58
C GLU A 99 13.39 -13.27 17.55
N ALA A 100 13.80 -14.54 17.40
CA ALA A 100 13.32 -15.69 18.17
C ALA A 100 11.80 -15.93 18.04
N ASP A 101 11.24 -15.54 16.90
CA ASP A 101 9.87 -15.83 16.50
C ASP A 101 9.85 -16.95 15.42
N LEU A 102 8.68 -17.51 15.15
CA LEU A 102 8.49 -18.59 14.18
C LEU A 102 7.54 -18.20 13.07
N LEU A 103 7.93 -18.48 11.82
CA LEU A 103 7.06 -18.36 10.66
C LEU A 103 5.81 -19.22 10.86
N GLN A 104 4.66 -18.56 10.81
CA GLN A 104 3.38 -19.20 11.06
C GLN A 104 2.80 -19.75 9.76
N PRO A 105 2.15 -20.93 9.79
CA PRO A 105 1.34 -21.39 8.67
C PRO A 105 0.20 -20.40 8.42
N LEU A 106 -0.13 -20.22 7.14
CA LEU A 106 -1.17 -19.29 6.71
C LEU A 106 -2.54 -19.61 7.30
N LEU A 107 -3.34 -18.57 7.56
CA LEU A 107 -4.77 -18.76 7.82
C LEU A 107 -5.40 -19.39 6.56
N GLY A 108 -5.85 -20.64 6.67
CA GLY A 108 -6.33 -21.43 5.54
C GLY A 108 -5.24 -22.16 4.74
N TYR A 109 -4.08 -22.44 5.33
CA TYR A 109 -3.06 -23.31 4.74
C TYR A 109 -3.70 -24.60 4.23
N GLN A 110 -3.58 -24.84 2.92
CA GLN A 110 -4.34 -25.90 2.24
C GLN A 110 -3.82 -27.32 2.53
N MET A 111 -2.68 -27.43 3.20
CA MET A 111 -2.02 -28.71 3.50
C MET A 111 -2.05 -28.99 5.01
N ASN A 112 -1.70 -30.22 5.40
CA ASN A 112 -1.62 -30.60 6.81
C ASN A 112 -0.53 -29.79 7.55
N ILE A 113 -0.80 -29.32 8.77
CA ILE A 113 0.14 -28.55 9.61
C ILE A 113 1.49 -29.27 9.78
N SER A 114 1.49 -30.60 9.88
CA SER A 114 2.72 -31.40 9.98
C SER A 114 3.64 -31.29 8.76
N SER A 115 3.12 -30.85 7.61
CA SER A 115 3.90 -30.62 6.39
C SER A 115 4.60 -29.25 6.33
N TRP A 116 4.27 -28.33 7.24
CA TRP A 116 4.74 -26.95 7.21
C TRP A 116 6.27 -26.80 7.15
N PRO A 117 7.09 -27.53 7.95
CA PRO A 117 8.55 -27.41 7.86
C PRO A 117 9.09 -27.81 6.48
N MET A 118 8.57 -28.90 5.91
CA MET A 118 8.97 -29.36 4.58
C MET A 118 8.49 -28.42 3.48
N PHE A 119 7.31 -27.81 3.65
CA PHE A 119 6.81 -26.78 2.76
C PHE A 119 7.74 -25.57 2.74
N LEU A 120 8.10 -25.02 3.90
CA LEU A 120 9.03 -23.89 3.99
C LEU A 120 10.38 -24.22 3.33
N LEU A 121 10.95 -25.39 3.64
CA LEU A 121 12.21 -25.82 3.04
C LEU A 121 12.11 -25.88 1.51
N ARG A 122 11.04 -26.45 0.97
CA ARG A 122 10.82 -26.56 -0.48
C ARG A 122 10.57 -25.21 -1.14
N THR A 123 9.81 -24.34 -0.48
CA THR A 123 9.48 -23.00 -0.97
C THR A 123 10.71 -22.11 -1.03
N LEU A 124 11.59 -22.19 -0.04
CA LEU A 124 12.79 -21.36 0.04
C LEU A 124 13.97 -21.92 -0.77
N SER A 125 14.08 -23.24 -0.89
CA SER A 125 15.18 -23.88 -1.63
C SER A 125 15.19 -23.51 -3.12
N GLY A 126 16.28 -22.91 -3.58
CA GLY A 126 16.44 -22.45 -4.97
C GLY A 126 15.65 -21.20 -5.34
N SER A 127 14.96 -20.57 -4.37
CA SER A 127 14.25 -19.31 -4.58
C SER A 127 15.17 -18.09 -4.47
N GLU A 128 14.81 -17.00 -5.15
CA GLU A 128 15.48 -15.72 -5.00
C GLU A 128 14.88 -14.97 -3.79
N MET A 129 15.66 -14.82 -2.72
CA MET A 129 15.25 -14.04 -1.56
C MET A 129 15.55 -12.56 -1.79
N ALA A 130 14.62 -11.69 -1.43
CA ALA A 130 14.83 -10.25 -1.50
C ALA A 130 15.99 -9.82 -0.57
N PRO A 131 17.04 -9.14 -1.08
CA PRO A 131 18.13 -8.64 -0.25
C PRO A 131 17.66 -7.63 0.80
N ALA A 132 18.30 -7.62 1.97
CA ALA A 132 17.96 -6.68 3.04
C ALA A 132 18.06 -5.20 2.65
N THR A 133 18.90 -4.87 1.65
CA THR A 133 19.06 -3.51 1.12
C THR A 133 17.86 -3.00 0.33
N PHE A 134 16.92 -3.87 -0.04
CA PHE A 134 15.71 -3.49 -0.78
C PHE A 134 14.62 -2.97 0.15
N PHE A 135 14.61 -3.42 1.40
CA PHE A 135 13.68 -2.98 2.44
C PHE A 135 14.11 -1.60 2.94
N LYS A 136 13.26 -0.61 2.71
CA LYS A 136 13.57 0.78 3.04
C LYS A 136 13.07 1.11 4.44
N LYS A 137 13.63 2.16 5.04
CA LYS A 137 13.27 2.56 6.40
C LYS A 137 11.91 3.28 6.39
N GLU A 138 11.04 2.88 7.30
CA GLU A 138 9.72 3.49 7.45
C GLU A 138 9.83 5.01 7.72
N PRO A 139 8.99 5.84 7.06
CA PRO A 139 8.98 7.28 7.29
C PRO A 139 8.53 7.64 8.71
N PRO A 140 9.07 8.74 9.28
CA PRO A 140 8.68 9.19 10.61
C PRO A 140 7.20 9.58 10.63
N LYS A 141 6.51 9.16 11.69
CA LYS A 141 5.13 9.58 11.96
C LYS A 141 5.07 11.10 12.15
N PRO A 142 4.15 11.82 11.48
CA PRO A 142 3.92 13.23 11.76
C PRO A 142 3.49 13.42 13.22
N PRO A 143 3.95 14.47 13.93
CA PRO A 143 3.69 14.62 15.36
C PRO A 143 2.22 14.91 15.68
N LEU A 144 1.47 15.48 14.74
CA LEU A 144 0.09 15.92 14.92
C LEU A 144 -0.74 15.62 13.66
N ASN A 145 -2.05 15.41 13.84
CA ASN A 145 -2.99 15.39 12.73
C ASN A 145 -3.20 16.82 12.18
N ASN A 146 -2.51 17.12 11.08
CA ASN A 146 -2.56 18.43 10.44
C ASN A 146 -3.56 18.52 9.28
N PHE A 147 -4.29 17.44 8.96
CA PHE A 147 -5.31 17.46 7.91
C PHE A 147 -6.46 18.42 8.26
N LYS A 148 -7.04 19.00 7.21
CA LYS A 148 -8.24 19.84 7.29
C LYS A 148 -9.28 19.33 6.30
N VAL A 149 -10.54 19.47 6.69
CA VAL A 149 -11.68 19.12 5.83
C VAL A 149 -11.58 19.91 4.51
N GLY A 150 -11.81 19.22 3.39
CA GLY A 150 -11.72 19.76 2.04
C GLY A 150 -10.33 19.67 1.40
N MET A 151 -9.29 19.28 2.14
CA MET A 151 -7.97 19.04 1.53
C MET A 151 -8.01 17.82 0.61
N LYS A 152 -7.37 17.93 -0.56
CA LYS A 152 -7.23 16.83 -1.53
C LYS A 152 -5.94 16.04 -1.32
N LEU A 153 -5.99 14.76 -1.64
CA LEU A 153 -4.90 13.79 -1.51
C LEU A 153 -5.06 12.64 -2.51
N GLU A 154 -4.08 11.75 -2.54
CA GLU A 154 -4.17 10.44 -3.20
C GLU A 154 -4.42 9.36 -2.12
N ALA A 155 -5.34 8.43 -2.35
CA ALA A 155 -5.68 7.39 -1.38
C ALA A 155 -5.94 6.03 -2.04
N ILE A 156 -5.59 4.94 -1.33
CA ILE A 156 -5.91 3.57 -1.76
C ILE A 156 -7.40 3.28 -1.57
N ASP A 157 -8.06 2.78 -2.61
CA ASP A 157 -9.38 2.17 -2.44
C ASP A 157 -9.25 0.83 -1.70
N ARG A 158 -9.68 0.78 -0.44
CA ARG A 158 -9.60 -0.44 0.39
C ARG A 158 -10.41 -1.62 -0.16
N LYS A 159 -11.41 -1.37 -1.01
CA LYS A 159 -12.16 -2.43 -1.70
C LYS A 159 -11.42 -2.93 -2.94
N ASN A 160 -10.59 -2.09 -3.54
CA ASN A 160 -9.77 -2.40 -4.71
C ASN A 160 -8.32 -1.93 -4.48
N PRO A 161 -7.52 -2.60 -3.62
CA PRO A 161 -6.23 -2.07 -3.12
C PRO A 161 -5.16 -1.79 -4.19
N TYR A 162 -5.38 -2.27 -5.41
CA TYR A 162 -4.58 -1.90 -6.57
C TYR A 162 -4.72 -0.42 -6.95
N LEU A 163 -5.90 0.17 -6.73
CA LEU A 163 -6.23 1.53 -7.16
C LEU A 163 -5.75 2.57 -6.14
N ILE A 164 -5.02 3.56 -6.62
CA ILE A 164 -4.84 4.84 -5.94
C ILE A 164 -5.69 5.87 -6.69
N CYS A 165 -6.50 6.62 -5.96
CA CYS A 165 -7.48 7.54 -6.51
C CYS A 165 -7.35 8.94 -5.89
N PRO A 166 -7.73 10.00 -6.62
CA PRO A 166 -8.01 11.32 -6.07
C PRO A 166 -9.07 11.21 -4.97
N ALA A 167 -8.74 11.75 -3.80
CA ALA A 167 -9.62 11.74 -2.65
C ALA A 167 -9.59 13.10 -1.93
N THR A 168 -10.58 13.29 -1.09
CA THR A 168 -10.77 14.50 -0.28
C THR A 168 -10.94 14.11 1.19
N ILE A 169 -10.41 14.92 2.11
CA ILE A 169 -10.68 14.80 3.55
C ILE A 169 -12.12 15.26 3.79
N GLY A 170 -13.04 14.32 3.98
CA GLY A 170 -14.45 14.64 4.27
C GLY A 170 -14.70 15.03 5.73
N ASN A 171 -13.88 14.55 6.67
CA ASN A 171 -14.00 14.88 8.10
C ASN A 171 -12.69 14.60 8.86
N VAL A 172 -12.53 15.20 10.04
CA VAL A 172 -11.38 15.01 10.94
C VAL A 172 -11.87 14.84 12.37
N LYS A 173 -11.45 13.75 13.05
CA LYS A 173 -11.84 13.45 14.43
C LYS A 173 -10.64 12.91 15.22
N GLY A 174 -10.02 13.78 16.02
CA GLY A 174 -8.81 13.43 16.77
C GLY A 174 -7.69 12.98 15.82
N ASP A 175 -7.21 11.75 15.99
CA ASP A 175 -6.18 11.16 15.14
C ASP A 175 -6.73 10.47 13.87
N GLU A 176 -8.03 10.57 13.61
CA GLU A 176 -8.66 9.94 12.46
C GLU A 176 -9.10 10.98 11.42
N VAL A 177 -9.02 10.58 10.16
CA VAL A 177 -9.50 11.33 9.00
C VAL A 177 -10.48 10.46 8.22
N TYR A 178 -11.53 11.08 7.69
CA TYR A 178 -12.51 10.43 6.84
C TYR A 178 -12.15 10.71 5.38
N ILE A 179 -11.85 9.66 4.63
CA ILE A 179 -11.44 9.71 3.23
C ILE A 179 -12.69 9.54 2.37
N THR A 180 -12.90 10.48 1.44
CA THR A 180 -13.96 10.41 0.42
C THR A 180 -13.36 10.40 -0.97
N PHE A 181 -13.86 9.55 -1.87
CA PHE A 181 -13.30 9.41 -3.22
C PHE A 181 -14.00 10.33 -4.22
N ASP A 182 -13.22 11.16 -4.93
CA ASP A 182 -13.75 12.18 -5.82
C ASP A 182 -14.51 11.55 -7.00
N GLY A 183 -15.75 12.01 -7.23
CA GLY A 183 -16.61 11.53 -8.33
C GLY A 183 -17.25 10.16 -8.11
N TRP A 184 -17.07 9.56 -6.92
CA TRP A 184 -17.68 8.31 -6.51
C TRP A 184 -18.72 8.53 -5.41
N SER A 185 -19.62 7.56 -5.24
CA SER A 185 -20.52 7.56 -4.09
C SER A 185 -19.75 7.22 -2.81
N GLY A 186 -20.31 7.60 -1.65
CA GLY A 186 -19.70 7.33 -0.34
C GLY A 186 -19.61 5.84 0.06
N ALA A 187 -19.89 4.91 -0.87
CA ALA A 187 -19.76 3.48 -0.65
C ALA A 187 -18.30 3.02 -0.51
N PHE A 188 -17.33 3.80 -0.97
CA PHE A 188 -15.90 3.50 -0.90
C PHE A 188 -15.18 4.25 0.23
N ASP A 189 -15.86 5.21 0.84
CA ASP A 189 -15.30 6.04 1.90
C ASP A 189 -14.91 5.21 3.13
N TYR A 190 -13.92 5.70 3.87
CA TYR A 190 -13.50 5.06 5.11
C TYR A 190 -12.84 6.04 6.08
N TRP A 191 -12.85 5.66 7.36
CA TRP A 191 -12.00 6.28 8.37
C TRP A 191 -10.63 5.57 8.42
N CYS A 192 -9.57 6.36 8.56
CA CYS A 192 -8.24 5.86 8.88
C CYS A 192 -7.51 6.81 9.83
N LYS A 193 -6.43 6.33 10.45
CA LYS A 193 -5.52 7.22 11.17
C LYS A 193 -4.83 8.17 10.18
N TYR A 194 -4.49 9.38 10.64
CA TYR A 194 -3.78 10.37 9.82
C TYR A 194 -2.38 9.90 9.37
N ASP A 195 -1.77 8.96 10.10
CA ASP A 195 -0.46 8.39 9.82
C ASP A 195 -0.54 7.02 9.12
N CYS A 196 -1.70 6.68 8.55
CA CYS A 196 -1.89 5.50 7.73
C CYS A 196 -1.04 5.58 6.45
N LEU A 197 -0.47 4.44 6.03
CA LEU A 197 0.37 4.35 4.83
C LEU A 197 -0.44 4.23 3.53
N ASP A 198 -1.78 4.16 3.62
CA ASP A 198 -2.71 4.07 2.49
C ASP A 198 -3.08 5.43 1.88
N ILE A 199 -2.55 6.53 2.43
CA ILE A 199 -2.81 7.90 1.98
C ILE A 199 -1.49 8.60 1.62
N PHE A 200 -1.54 9.41 0.57
CA PHE A 200 -0.36 10.01 -0.05
C PHE A 200 -0.61 11.48 -0.44
N PRO A 201 0.44 12.32 -0.43
CA PRO A 201 0.33 13.68 -0.93
C PRO A 201 0.01 13.69 -2.43
N VAL A 202 -0.64 14.76 -2.87
CA VAL A 202 -0.87 15.03 -4.30
C VAL A 202 0.43 14.96 -5.09
N GLY A 203 0.44 14.18 -6.17
CA GLY A 203 1.59 13.97 -7.04
C GLY A 203 2.45 12.75 -6.67
N TRP A 204 2.10 11.99 -5.63
CA TRP A 204 2.86 10.82 -5.20
C TRP A 204 2.97 9.74 -6.28
N CYS A 205 1.86 9.36 -6.91
CA CYS A 205 1.86 8.41 -8.02
C CYS A 205 2.77 8.87 -9.16
N ARG A 206 2.74 10.16 -9.51
CA ARG A 206 3.61 10.75 -10.54
C ARG A 206 5.10 10.65 -10.16
N LEU A 207 5.45 10.88 -8.89
CA LEU A 207 6.84 10.83 -8.43
C LEU A 207 7.37 9.39 -8.33
N THR A 208 6.51 8.44 -7.97
CA THR A 208 6.88 7.03 -7.81
C THR A 208 6.78 6.21 -9.10
N GLY A 209 6.05 6.71 -10.10
CA GLY A 209 5.68 5.94 -11.28
C GLY A 209 4.55 4.93 -11.02
N ASP A 210 3.75 5.16 -9.97
CA ASP A 210 2.53 4.40 -9.71
C ASP A 210 1.36 4.95 -10.54
N VAL A 211 0.25 4.21 -10.59
CA VAL A 211 -0.92 4.54 -11.41
C VAL A 211 -1.97 5.25 -10.58
N LEU A 212 -2.20 6.53 -10.90
CA LEU A 212 -3.32 7.31 -10.37
C LEU A 212 -4.55 7.13 -11.26
N GLN A 213 -5.69 6.79 -10.67
CA GLN A 213 -6.97 6.78 -11.37
C GLN A 213 -7.49 8.21 -11.58
N PRO A 214 -8.24 8.50 -12.65
CA PRO A 214 -9.00 9.74 -12.71
C PRO A 214 -10.16 9.74 -11.68
N PRO A 215 -10.71 10.91 -11.32
CA PRO A 215 -11.95 11.00 -10.55
C PRO A 215 -13.09 10.23 -11.25
N GLY A 216 -14.05 9.75 -10.46
CA GLY A 216 -15.24 9.10 -10.99
C GLY A 216 -16.15 10.08 -11.75
N THR A 217 -17.06 9.56 -12.58
CA THR A 217 -18.03 10.38 -13.34
C THR A 217 -19.44 10.31 -12.75
N HIS A 218 -19.61 9.74 -11.56
CA HIS A 218 -20.93 9.40 -11.01
C HIS A 218 -21.54 10.51 -10.16
N VAL A 219 -20.71 11.43 -9.66
CA VAL A 219 -21.14 12.54 -8.82
C VAL A 219 -20.44 13.81 -9.31
N PRO A 220 -21.18 14.90 -9.60
CA PRO A 220 -20.56 16.20 -9.86
C PRO A 220 -19.71 16.62 -8.67
N VAL A 221 -18.46 17.00 -8.93
CA VAL A 221 -17.50 17.50 -7.93
C VAL A 221 -17.96 18.82 -7.36
#